data_AF-A0A7Y5IHC2-F1
#
_entry.id   AF-A0A7Y5IHC2-F1
#
_cell.length_a   1.000
_cell.length_b   1.000
_cell.length_c   1.000
_cell.angle_alpha   90.00
_cell.angle_beta   90.00
_cell.angle_gamma   90.00
#
_symmetry.space_group_name_H-M   'P 1'
#
loop_
_entity.id
_entity.type
_entity.pdbx_description
1 polymer ?
#
loop_
_entity_poly.entity_id
_entity_poly.type
_entity_poly.pdbx_seq_one_letter_code
_entity_poly.pdbx_strand_id
1 'polypeptide(L)'
;FVAPAWRFTGSLGYGFSDSEIKYHISSEYALDAERTVWFGAGSFRLLNHMPMNHEYSLWLNTFNTFFGAEDAYDYYRRTGNKIYMVIDVSPQHSISSGIIRQLEQTTIKNTDFSVHGLSRDVQHRPNPSIDDRWNTAYFVELQTQHLDPTRMFQPPSASYRLWAEYSPQHLGGDRNYGVVYGTVSFRLYPMGQTRLFDPYVGIAVSAGASGGHVPIQKTFSFETPLSKIVTPSTLRTVRRNEFTGDHYILLSLEPNFRNIPFLKLGLAHLPYDLLFRVSYGEIHNNVSSLTGRVFPLNGAYREYSFGVGRILEFFRFDVTYSDYQGGRLALTVNSIL
;
A
#
# COMPACT_ATOMS: atom_id res chain seq x y z
N PHE A 1 26.75 4.14 26.63
CA PHE A 1 26.53 5.08 25.52
C PHE A 1 25.17 5.72 25.69
N VAL A 2 25.11 7.00 26.04
CA VAL A 2 23.84 7.76 26.04
C VAL A 2 23.54 8.07 24.58
N ALA A 3 22.50 7.48 24.02
CA ALA A 3 22.12 7.78 22.64
C ALA A 3 21.76 9.28 22.51
N PRO A 4 21.86 9.90 21.32
CA PRO A 4 21.58 11.33 21.18
C PRO A 4 20.10 11.64 21.49
N ALA A 5 19.83 12.80 22.11
CA ALA A 5 18.46 13.29 22.35
C ALA A 5 17.79 13.79 21.06
N TRP A 6 18.57 13.99 20.01
CA TRP A 6 18.13 14.42 18.70
C TRP A 6 18.23 13.28 17.70
N ARG A 7 17.22 13.16 16.84
CA ARG A 7 17.25 12.34 15.64
C ARG A 7 17.09 13.26 14.43
N PHE A 8 18.03 13.18 13.50
CA PHE A 8 17.97 13.88 12.23
C PHE A 8 17.78 12.87 11.11
N THR A 9 16.76 13.08 10.28
CA THR A 9 16.49 12.22 9.13
C THR A 9 16.54 13.07 7.87
N GLY A 10 17.31 12.64 6.89
CA GLY A 10 17.49 13.35 5.63
C GLY A 10 17.47 12.37 4.46
N SER A 11 16.78 12.74 3.38
CA SER A 11 16.86 12.06 2.10
C SER A 11 16.85 13.08 0.97
N LEU A 12 17.59 12.77 -0.10
CA LEU A 12 17.69 13.56 -1.31
C LEU A 12 17.71 12.58 -2.48
N GLY A 13 16.94 12.88 -3.53
CA GLY A 13 16.90 12.08 -4.74
C GLY A 13 16.53 12.93 -5.95
N TYR A 14 16.80 12.41 -7.14
CA TYR A 14 16.40 13.01 -8.41
C TYR A 14 15.58 12.01 -9.20
N GLY A 15 14.42 12.42 -9.70
CA GLY A 15 13.63 11.57 -10.61
C GLY A 15 13.97 11.87 -12.05
N PHE A 16 14.39 10.85 -12.79
CA PHE A 16 14.66 10.98 -14.23
C PHE A 16 13.35 11.18 -15.03
N SER A 17 12.26 10.51 -14.61
CA SER A 17 10.94 10.59 -15.24
C SER A 17 10.33 11.99 -15.18
N ASP A 18 10.38 12.65 -14.02
CA ASP A 18 9.83 13.99 -13.80
C ASP A 18 10.88 15.11 -13.88
N SER A 19 12.17 14.77 -13.96
CA SER A 19 13.29 15.72 -13.97
C SER A 19 13.35 16.61 -12.71
N GLU A 20 12.90 16.11 -11.56
CA GLU A 20 12.78 16.89 -10.33
C GLU A 20 13.59 16.35 -9.15
N ILE A 21 14.16 17.27 -8.38
CA ILE A 21 14.79 17.01 -7.09
C ILE A 21 13.71 16.80 -6.02
N LYS A 22 13.84 15.71 -5.27
CA LYS A 22 12.98 15.31 -4.16
C LYS A 22 13.81 15.28 -2.89
N TYR A 23 13.24 15.76 -1.80
CA TYR A 23 13.92 15.76 -0.50
C TYR A 23 12.93 15.55 0.64
N HIS A 24 13.42 15.02 1.74
CA HIS A 24 12.74 15.02 3.02
C HIS A 24 13.77 15.23 4.11
N ILE A 25 13.60 16.27 4.91
CA ILE A 25 14.47 16.61 6.03
C ILE A 25 13.58 16.77 7.26
N SER A 26 13.90 16.05 8.33
CA SER A 26 13.23 16.19 9.61
C SER A 26 14.21 16.17 10.77
N SER A 27 13.82 16.84 11.85
CA SER A 27 14.50 16.84 13.14
C SER A 27 13.49 16.47 14.21
N GLU A 28 13.86 15.53 15.06
CA GLU A 28 13.07 15.03 16.18
C GLU A 28 13.87 15.17 17.47
N TYR A 29 13.21 15.60 18.53
CA TYR A 29 13.75 15.73 19.87
C TYR A 29 13.00 14.82 20.83
N ALA A 30 13.73 14.01 21.59
CA ALA A 30 13.18 13.16 22.63
C ALA A 30 12.67 14.01 23.80
N LEU A 31 11.39 13.86 24.14
CA LEU A 31 10.75 14.56 25.26
C LEU A 31 10.90 13.80 26.59
N ASP A 32 11.30 12.54 26.54
CA ASP A 32 11.48 11.66 27.69
C ASP A 32 12.87 10.99 27.70
N ALA A 33 13.30 10.54 28.88
CA ALA A 33 14.59 9.87 29.04
C ALA A 33 14.63 8.47 28.39
N GLU A 34 13.47 7.80 28.32
CA GLU A 34 13.35 6.43 27.81
C GLU A 34 13.39 6.35 26.29
N ARG A 35 13.12 7.44 25.57
CA ARG A 35 13.24 7.44 24.11
C ARG A 35 11.92 7.22 23.40
N THR A 36 10.80 7.33 24.10
CA THR A 36 9.51 6.83 23.64
C THR A 36 8.61 7.93 23.09
N VAL A 37 8.86 9.19 23.43
CA VAL A 37 8.07 10.34 22.99
C VAL A 37 8.98 11.32 22.26
N TRP A 38 8.67 11.58 21.00
CA TRP A 38 9.45 12.45 20.12
C TRP A 38 8.58 13.61 19.64
N PHE A 39 9.13 14.82 19.69
CA PHE A 39 8.55 15.97 19.00
C PHE A 39 9.39 16.30 17.78
N GLY A 40 8.75 16.45 16.62
CA GLY A 40 9.42 16.61 15.35
C GLY A 40 8.89 17.74 14.48
N ALA A 41 9.78 18.27 13.66
CA ALA A 41 9.45 19.16 12.56
C ALA A 41 10.18 18.73 11.29
N GLY A 42 9.56 18.91 10.13
CA GLY A 42 10.19 18.53 8.87
C GLY A 42 9.68 19.33 7.68
N SER A 43 10.52 19.38 6.65
CA SER A 43 10.23 19.97 5.33
C SER A 43 10.47 18.93 4.25
N PHE A 44 9.63 18.94 3.23
CA PHE A 44 9.68 17.91 2.20
C PHE A 44 9.22 18.42 0.84
N ARG A 45 9.77 17.77 -0.19
CA ARG A 45 9.29 17.76 -1.56
C ARG A 45 9.35 16.32 -2.04
N LEU A 46 8.19 15.68 -2.18
CA LEU A 46 8.08 14.26 -2.47
C LEU A 46 7.06 14.02 -3.58
N LEU A 47 7.20 12.88 -4.26
CA LEU A 47 6.10 12.30 -5.03
C LEU A 47 5.22 11.50 -4.09
N ASN A 48 3.92 11.61 -4.29
CA ASN A 48 2.93 10.75 -3.68
C ASN A 48 2.01 10.19 -4.75
N HIS A 49 1.26 9.16 -4.40
CA HIS A 49 0.38 8.47 -5.33
C HIS A 49 -1.07 8.57 -4.90
N MET A 50 -1.94 8.38 -5.89
CA MET A 50 -3.35 8.09 -5.70
C MET A 50 -3.65 6.72 -6.33
N PRO A 51 -4.67 6.00 -5.81
CA PRO A 51 -5.45 6.30 -4.61
C PRO A 51 -4.69 6.02 -3.31
N MET A 52 -5.24 6.51 -2.19
CA MET A 52 -4.51 6.64 -0.93
C MET A 52 -4.16 5.31 -0.24
N ASN A 53 -4.85 4.22 -0.60
CA ASN A 53 -4.80 2.94 0.09
C ASN A 53 -3.91 1.87 -0.57
N HIS A 54 -2.94 2.27 -1.39
CA HIS A 54 -1.99 1.30 -1.94
C HIS A 54 -0.87 0.96 -0.94
N GLU A 55 -0.45 -0.31 -0.94
CA GLU A 55 0.47 -0.88 0.03
C GLU A 55 1.88 -1.10 -0.53
N TYR A 56 2.07 -1.11 -1.86
CA TYR A 56 3.41 -1.29 -2.40
C TYR A 56 4.35 -0.13 -2.04
N SER A 57 5.61 -0.47 -1.77
CA SER A 57 6.66 0.54 -1.64
C SER A 57 6.90 1.22 -2.99
N LEU A 58 7.04 2.55 -3.00
CA LEU A 58 7.43 3.32 -4.17
C LEU A 58 8.71 2.80 -4.82
N TRP A 59 9.65 2.30 -4.02
CA TRP A 59 10.88 1.69 -4.50
C TRP A 59 10.61 0.43 -5.31
N LEU A 60 9.68 -0.43 -4.85
CA LEU A 60 9.36 -1.68 -5.54
C LEU A 60 8.67 -1.40 -6.89
N ASN A 61 7.76 -0.42 -6.94
CA ASN A 61 7.17 0.02 -8.20
C ASN A 61 8.24 0.59 -9.15
N THR A 62 9.12 1.45 -8.64
CA THR A 62 10.22 2.03 -9.43
C THR A 62 11.16 0.96 -9.99
N PHE A 63 11.50 -0.04 -9.17
CA PHE A 63 12.35 -1.14 -9.59
C PHE A 63 11.67 -2.00 -10.67
N ASN A 64 10.38 -2.33 -10.52
CA ASN A 64 9.66 -3.12 -11.53
C ASN A 64 9.47 -2.34 -12.84
N THR A 65 9.09 -1.07 -12.77
CA THR A 65 8.93 -0.20 -13.94
C THR A 65 10.24 0.00 -14.69
N PHE A 66 11.37 0.07 -13.98
CA PHE A 66 12.70 0.10 -14.57
C PHE A 66 13.01 -1.11 -15.47
N PHE A 67 12.40 -2.28 -15.20
CA PHE A 67 12.47 -3.48 -16.04
C PHE A 67 11.31 -3.62 -17.03
N GLY A 68 10.55 -2.54 -17.28
CA GLY A 68 9.50 -2.49 -18.29
C GLY A 68 8.12 -2.96 -17.82
N ALA A 69 7.92 -3.14 -16.51
CA ALA A 69 6.58 -3.36 -15.98
C ALA A 69 5.72 -2.09 -16.09
N GLU A 70 4.40 -2.28 -16.14
CA GLU A 70 3.48 -1.15 -16.02
C GLU A 70 3.62 -0.45 -14.67
N ASP A 71 3.51 0.88 -14.71
CA ASP A 71 3.45 1.69 -13.51
C ASP A 71 2.11 1.51 -12.82
N ALA A 72 2.11 1.16 -11.53
CA ALA A 72 0.89 0.96 -10.76
C ALA A 72 0.26 2.28 -10.27
N TYR A 73 1.01 3.38 -10.25
CA TYR A 73 0.61 4.58 -9.52
C TYR A 73 0.26 5.78 -10.39
N ASP A 74 -0.79 6.51 -10.02
CA ASP A 74 -1.03 7.87 -10.53
C ASP A 74 -0.35 8.85 -9.56
N TYR A 75 0.66 9.58 -10.03
CA TYR A 75 1.49 10.42 -9.16
C TYR A 75 1.07 11.88 -9.12
N TYR A 76 1.33 12.51 -7.98
CA TYR A 76 1.30 13.95 -7.80
C TYR A 76 2.41 14.41 -6.86
N ARG A 77 2.80 15.67 -6.97
CA ARG A 77 3.84 16.28 -6.14
C ARG A 77 3.24 16.86 -4.87
N ARG A 78 3.95 16.67 -3.76
CA ARG A 78 3.68 17.33 -2.48
C ARG A 78 4.91 18.10 -2.03
N THR A 79 4.76 19.40 -1.80
CA THR A 79 5.82 20.23 -1.19
C THR A 79 5.26 20.88 0.06
N GLY A 80 5.90 20.70 1.21
CA GLY A 80 5.30 21.17 2.45
C GLY A 80 6.18 21.03 3.67
N ASN A 81 5.56 21.34 4.81
CA ASN A 81 6.15 21.22 6.12
C ASN A 81 5.18 20.49 7.06
N LYS A 82 5.73 19.85 8.08
CA LYS A 82 4.96 19.18 9.13
C LYS A 82 5.56 19.44 10.50
N ILE A 83 4.71 19.52 11.51
CA ILE A 83 5.07 19.49 12.93
C ILE A 83 4.27 18.34 13.54
N TYR A 84 4.94 17.48 14.30
CA TYR A 84 4.34 16.22 14.72
C TYR A 84 4.93 15.71 16.03
N MET A 85 4.22 14.77 16.65
CA MET A 85 4.65 13.99 17.78
C MET A 85 4.63 12.51 17.38
N VAL A 86 5.59 11.74 17.89
CA VAL A 86 5.64 10.27 17.74
C VAL A 86 5.74 9.66 19.13
N ILE A 87 4.92 8.65 19.38
CA ILE A 87 4.93 7.84 20.60
C ILE A 87 5.22 6.40 20.20
N ASP A 88 6.39 5.90 20.59
CA ASP A 88 6.79 4.51 20.45
C ASP A 88 6.22 3.73 21.65
N VAL A 89 5.03 3.14 21.48
CA VAL A 89 4.34 2.36 22.51
C VAL A 89 5.11 1.07 22.83
N SER A 90 5.82 0.53 21.83
CA SER A 90 6.73 -0.62 21.96
C SER A 90 7.72 -0.60 20.78
N PRO A 91 8.75 -1.48 20.77
CA PRO A 91 9.67 -1.56 19.63
C PRO A 91 8.99 -1.87 18.29
N GLN A 92 7.77 -2.41 18.28
CA GLN A 92 7.03 -2.76 17.07
C GLN A 92 5.85 -1.83 16.77
N HIS A 93 5.49 -0.90 17.67
CA HIS A 93 4.25 -0.15 17.57
C HIS A 93 4.50 1.35 17.79
N SER A 94 4.05 2.16 16.85
CA SER A 94 4.17 3.62 16.93
C SER A 94 2.84 4.31 16.65
N ILE A 95 2.62 5.42 17.34
CA ILE A 95 1.54 6.38 17.09
C ILE A 95 2.20 7.68 16.69
N SER A 96 1.76 8.29 15.58
CA SER A 96 2.17 9.64 15.22
C SER A 96 0.96 10.55 15.05
N SER A 97 1.11 11.81 15.39
CA SER A 97 0.07 12.80 15.19
C SER A 97 0.68 14.17 14.94
N GLY A 98 -0.03 15.04 14.23
CA GLY A 98 0.52 16.36 13.96
C GLY A 98 -0.31 17.20 13.01
N ILE A 99 0.30 18.30 12.56
CA ILE A 99 -0.23 19.20 11.55
C ILE A 99 0.69 19.15 10.34
N ILE A 100 0.12 19.01 9.15
CA ILE A 100 0.81 19.07 7.89
C ILE A 100 0.25 20.20 7.06
N ARG A 101 1.13 21.01 6.45
CA ARG A 101 0.78 22.03 5.46
C ARG A 101 1.57 21.78 4.20
N GLN A 102 0.87 21.54 3.09
CA GLN A 102 1.49 21.15 1.84
C GLN A 102 0.76 21.72 0.64
N LEU A 103 1.53 22.04 -0.39
CA LEU A 103 1.04 22.31 -1.73
C LEU A 103 1.01 20.98 -2.49
N GLU A 104 -0.16 20.59 -2.98
CA GLU A 104 -0.36 19.42 -3.84
C GLU A 104 -0.43 19.89 -5.28
N GLN A 105 0.37 19.30 -6.17
CA GLN A 105 0.47 19.74 -7.58
C GLN A 105 0.56 18.58 -8.54
N THR A 106 -0.02 18.78 -9.72
CA THR A 106 0.13 17.88 -10.85
C THR A 106 1.61 17.70 -11.19
N THR A 107 2.03 16.45 -11.39
CA THR A 107 3.41 16.15 -11.82
C THR A 107 3.41 15.81 -13.31
N ILE A 108 4.36 16.37 -14.04
CA ILE A 108 4.49 16.16 -15.49
C ILE A 108 5.54 15.09 -15.70
N LYS A 109 5.15 14.06 -16.46
CA LYS A 109 6.09 13.05 -16.94
C LYS A 109 6.84 13.62 -18.13
N ASN A 110 8.16 13.76 -17.98
CA ASN A 110 9.06 14.32 -18.98
C ASN A 110 9.78 13.22 -19.78
N THR A 111 10.01 12.04 -19.20
CA THR A 111 10.74 10.95 -19.87
C THR A 111 10.15 9.56 -19.61
N ASP A 112 10.32 8.64 -20.57
CA ASP A 112 10.08 7.19 -20.47
C ASP A 112 11.39 6.45 -20.18
N PHE A 113 12.10 6.87 -19.14
CA PHE A 113 13.41 6.28 -18.86
C PHE A 113 13.28 4.80 -18.46
N SER A 114 13.87 3.93 -19.27
CA SER A 114 14.03 2.49 -19.02
C SER A 114 15.42 2.06 -19.47
N VAL A 115 15.98 0.98 -18.90
CA VAL A 115 17.32 0.52 -19.30
C VAL A 115 17.31 -0.01 -20.74
N HIS A 116 18.29 0.47 -21.50
CA HIS A 116 18.51 0.15 -22.90
C HIS A 116 18.51 -1.37 -23.17
N GLY A 117 17.47 -1.87 -23.85
CA GLY A 117 17.42 -3.21 -24.42
C GLY A 117 16.28 -4.11 -23.94
N LEU A 118 15.61 -3.78 -22.81
CA LEU A 118 14.51 -4.60 -22.28
C LEU A 118 13.12 -3.98 -22.47
N SER A 119 13.04 -2.69 -22.79
CA SER A 119 11.77 -1.93 -22.70
C SER A 119 11.66 -0.79 -23.73
N ARG A 120 12.24 -0.99 -24.93
CA ARG A 120 12.31 0.07 -25.98
C ARG A 120 10.95 0.61 -26.44
N ASP A 121 9.86 -0.11 -26.18
CA ASP A 121 8.51 0.24 -26.60
C ASP A 121 7.54 0.50 -25.43
N VAL A 122 8.02 0.54 -24.18
CA VAL A 122 7.14 0.78 -23.03
C VAL A 122 6.92 2.29 -22.89
N GLN A 123 5.81 2.77 -23.43
CA GLN A 123 5.29 4.10 -23.12
C GLN A 123 4.53 4.05 -21.81
N HIS A 124 5.08 4.62 -20.74
CA HIS A 124 4.35 4.79 -19.49
C HIS A 124 3.26 5.85 -19.68
N ARG A 125 2.12 5.66 -19.02
CA ARG A 125 1.02 6.65 -19.09
C ARG A 125 1.43 8.00 -18.49
N PRO A 126 0.86 9.13 -18.96
CA PRO A 126 1.00 10.39 -18.26
C PRO A 126 0.26 10.35 -16.93
N ASN A 127 0.77 11.09 -15.95
CA ASN A 127 0.07 11.28 -14.69
C ASN A 127 -1.18 12.13 -14.91
N PRO A 128 -2.29 11.78 -14.27
CA PRO A 128 -3.53 12.48 -14.48
C PRO A 128 -3.52 13.80 -13.71
N SER A 129 -4.06 14.87 -14.31
CA SER A 129 -4.10 16.19 -13.67
C SER A 129 -4.92 16.17 -12.38
N ILE A 130 -4.49 16.94 -11.40
CA ILE A 130 -5.19 17.16 -10.13
C ILE A 130 -5.51 18.64 -9.94
N ASP A 131 -6.37 18.94 -8.96
CA ASP A 131 -6.58 20.30 -8.50
C ASP A 131 -5.40 20.73 -7.62
N ASP A 132 -4.60 21.66 -8.14
CA ASP A 132 -3.39 22.17 -7.52
C ASP A 132 -3.73 23.18 -6.42
N ARG A 133 -3.59 22.79 -5.14
CA ARG A 133 -4.00 23.62 -4.01
C ARG A 133 -3.19 23.40 -2.74
N TRP A 134 -3.28 24.36 -1.83
CA TRP A 134 -2.78 24.19 -0.46
C TRP A 134 -3.72 23.33 0.35
N ASN A 135 -3.13 22.36 1.02
CA ASN A 135 -3.79 21.45 1.93
C ASN A 135 -3.14 21.57 3.32
N THR A 136 -3.95 21.89 4.33
CA THR A 136 -3.50 21.98 5.72
C THR A 136 -4.39 21.10 6.58
N ALA A 137 -3.83 20.07 7.18
CA ALA A 137 -4.60 19.06 7.89
C ALA A 137 -3.95 18.63 9.20
N TYR A 138 -4.79 18.24 10.16
CA TYR A 138 -4.40 17.37 11.25
C TYR A 138 -4.28 15.94 10.74
N PHE A 139 -3.32 15.19 11.23
CA PHE A 139 -3.20 13.77 10.96
C PHE A 139 -2.94 12.96 12.23
N VAL A 140 -3.35 11.70 12.19
CA VAL A 140 -3.02 10.68 13.17
C VAL A 140 -2.71 9.39 12.42
N GLU A 141 -1.61 8.73 12.75
CA GLU A 141 -1.20 7.43 12.21
C GLU A 141 -0.91 6.45 13.35
N LEU A 142 -1.42 5.24 13.24
CA LEU A 142 -1.05 4.13 14.11
C LEU A 142 -0.52 3.01 13.23
N GLN A 143 0.70 2.56 13.46
CA GLN A 143 1.30 1.54 12.60
C GLN A 143 2.23 0.60 13.34
N THR A 144 2.39 -0.60 12.79
CA THR A 144 3.48 -1.49 13.19
C THR A 144 4.77 -1.10 12.47
N GLN A 145 5.86 -0.92 13.22
CA GLN A 145 7.17 -0.61 12.63
C GLN A 145 7.68 -1.83 11.85
N HIS A 146 7.92 -1.66 10.54
CA HIS A 146 8.44 -2.70 9.66
C HIS A 146 9.96 -2.56 9.51
N LEU A 147 10.70 -2.71 10.61
CA LEU A 147 12.16 -2.74 10.59
C LEU A 147 12.68 -3.72 11.66
N ASP A 148 12.36 -5.01 11.48
CA ASP A 148 13.17 -6.07 12.07
C ASP A 148 13.79 -6.90 10.93
N PRO A 149 15.05 -6.59 10.52
CA PRO A 149 15.78 -7.36 9.53
C PRO A 149 15.93 -8.83 9.91
N THR A 150 15.85 -9.18 11.20
CA THR A 150 15.99 -10.57 11.68
C THR A 150 14.74 -11.42 11.39
N ARG A 151 13.62 -10.78 11.01
CA ARG A 151 12.34 -11.44 10.68
C ARG A 151 12.00 -11.40 9.19
N MET A 152 12.97 -11.12 8.31
CA MET A 152 12.77 -11.14 6.85
C MET A 152 12.10 -12.42 6.33
N PHE A 153 12.32 -13.57 6.98
CA PHE A 153 11.76 -14.87 6.59
C PHE A 153 10.48 -15.27 7.33
N GLN A 154 10.09 -14.52 8.37
CA GLN A 154 8.88 -14.74 9.15
C GLN A 154 8.17 -13.40 9.38
N PRO A 155 7.37 -12.94 8.40
CA PRO A 155 6.59 -11.73 8.57
C PRO A 155 5.72 -11.83 9.83
N PRO A 156 5.46 -10.70 10.50
CA PRO A 156 4.78 -10.69 11.78
C PRO A 156 3.41 -11.37 11.67
N SER A 157 3.00 -12.04 12.75
CA SER A 157 1.68 -12.67 12.85
C SER A 157 0.53 -11.66 12.79
N ALA A 158 0.81 -10.38 13.06
CA ALA A 158 -0.11 -9.27 12.88
C ALA A 158 0.62 -8.01 12.39
N SER A 159 0.06 -7.32 11.42
CA SER A 159 0.47 -5.99 11.01
C SER A 159 -0.75 -5.09 10.85
N TYR A 160 -0.56 -3.80 11.10
CA TYR A 160 -1.62 -2.82 10.87
C TYR A 160 -1.03 -1.46 10.52
N ARG A 161 -1.83 -0.69 9.79
CA ARG A 161 -1.62 0.73 9.51
C ARG A 161 -2.97 1.40 9.47
N LEU A 162 -3.20 2.31 10.40
CA LEU A 162 -4.42 3.11 10.51
C LEU A 162 -4.01 4.58 10.35
N TRP A 163 -4.76 5.31 9.56
CA TRP A 163 -4.49 6.71 9.25
C TRP A 163 -5.79 7.49 9.26
N ALA A 164 -5.78 8.64 9.91
CA ALA A 164 -6.85 9.62 9.88
C ALA A 164 -6.29 10.99 9.54
N GLU A 165 -7.01 11.73 8.71
CA GLU A 165 -6.65 13.07 8.29
C GLU A 165 -7.88 13.96 8.29
N TYR A 166 -7.75 15.16 8.83
CA TYR A 166 -8.84 16.12 8.91
C TYR A 166 -8.32 17.52 8.56
N SER A 167 -8.86 18.10 7.48
CA SER A 167 -8.55 19.44 6.99
C SER A 167 -9.72 20.36 7.27
N PRO A 168 -9.74 21.10 8.40
CA PRO A 168 -10.78 22.09 8.66
C PRO A 168 -10.41 23.48 8.10
N GLN A 169 -11.43 24.30 7.81
CA GLN A 169 -11.25 25.66 7.25
C GLN A 169 -10.40 26.58 8.13
N HIS A 170 -10.45 26.44 9.46
CA HIS A 170 -9.71 27.32 10.39
C HIS A 170 -8.18 27.13 10.35
N LEU A 171 -7.68 26.04 9.75
CA LEU A 171 -6.24 25.86 9.51
C LEU A 171 -5.74 26.65 8.29
N GLY A 172 -6.62 27.39 7.58
CA GLY A 172 -6.25 28.21 6.43
C GLY A 172 -5.86 27.40 5.19
N GLY A 173 -6.29 26.14 5.10
CA GLY A 173 -6.18 25.32 3.89
C GLY A 173 -7.36 25.57 2.93
N ASP A 174 -7.17 25.25 1.65
CA ASP A 174 -8.18 25.49 0.60
C ASP A 174 -9.29 24.41 0.60
N ARG A 175 -9.21 23.43 1.50
CA ARG A 175 -10.05 22.23 1.50
C ARG A 175 -10.67 21.96 2.87
N ASN A 176 -11.88 21.40 2.83
CA ASN A 176 -12.62 20.99 4.02
C ASN A 176 -13.06 19.52 3.91
N TYR A 177 -12.30 18.61 4.49
CA TYR A 177 -12.58 17.18 4.41
C TYR A 177 -12.05 16.40 5.62
N GLY A 178 -12.60 15.20 5.81
CA GLY A 178 -12.09 14.18 6.70
C GLY A 178 -11.92 12.86 5.95
N VAL A 179 -10.80 12.17 6.18
CA VAL A 179 -10.54 10.86 5.61
C VAL A 179 -9.99 9.94 6.70
N VAL A 180 -10.47 8.71 6.74
CA VAL A 180 -9.92 7.63 7.56
C VAL A 180 -9.66 6.43 6.66
N TYR A 181 -8.55 5.74 6.87
CA TYR A 181 -8.31 4.45 6.25
C TYR A 181 -7.46 3.57 7.14
N GLY A 182 -7.51 2.27 6.91
CA GLY A 182 -6.54 1.38 7.49
C GLY A 182 -6.53 0.00 6.88
N THR A 183 -5.36 -0.63 6.98
CA THR A 183 -5.16 -2.05 6.71
C THR A 183 -4.81 -2.75 8.01
N VAL A 184 -5.41 -3.91 8.23
CA VAL A 184 -5.04 -4.85 9.29
C VAL A 184 -4.85 -6.23 8.66
N SER A 185 -3.73 -6.88 8.94
CA SER A 185 -3.42 -8.21 8.44
C SER A 185 -2.99 -9.13 9.57
N PHE A 186 -3.45 -10.38 9.53
CA PHE A 186 -3.11 -11.43 10.47
C PHE A 186 -2.65 -12.69 9.73
N ARG A 187 -1.72 -13.42 10.34
CA ARG A 187 -1.36 -14.78 9.95
C ARG A 187 -1.54 -15.71 11.14
N LEU A 188 -2.54 -16.57 11.05
CA LEU A 188 -2.81 -17.61 12.02
C LEU A 188 -2.06 -18.88 11.60
N TYR A 189 -1.45 -19.59 12.54
CA TYR A 189 -0.72 -20.84 12.29
C TYR A 189 -1.44 -21.98 13.04
N PRO A 190 -2.44 -22.64 12.43
CA PRO A 190 -3.30 -23.61 13.12
C PRO A 190 -2.55 -24.81 13.71
N MET A 191 -1.36 -25.12 13.19
CA MET A 191 -0.51 -26.23 13.64
C MET A 191 0.70 -25.77 14.48
N GLY A 192 0.70 -24.50 14.91
CA GLY A 192 1.86 -23.89 15.56
C GLY A 192 2.98 -23.54 14.58
N GLN A 193 4.00 -22.84 15.08
CA GLN A 193 5.20 -22.47 14.32
C GLN A 193 6.32 -23.49 14.60
N THR A 194 6.23 -24.67 13.98
CA THR A 194 7.20 -25.77 14.21
C THR A 194 8.15 -25.98 13.04
N ARG A 195 7.92 -25.31 11.91
CA ARG A 195 8.71 -25.43 10.69
C ARG A 195 9.22 -24.05 10.28
N LEU A 196 10.24 -24.02 9.43
CA LEU A 196 10.68 -22.77 8.80
C LEU A 196 9.55 -22.12 7.98
N PHE A 197 8.62 -22.93 7.48
CA PHE A 197 7.55 -22.54 6.57
C PHE A 197 6.23 -23.24 6.92
N ASP A 198 5.58 -22.80 7.99
CA ASP A 198 4.35 -23.42 8.44
C ASP A 198 3.13 -23.10 7.55
N PRO A 199 2.14 -24.01 7.52
CA PRO A 199 0.81 -23.70 6.99
C PRO A 199 0.19 -22.57 7.80
N TYR A 200 -0.48 -21.67 7.11
CA TYR A 200 -1.09 -20.50 7.73
C TYR A 200 -2.44 -20.18 7.13
N VAL A 201 -3.22 -19.41 7.86
CA VAL A 201 -4.42 -18.72 7.36
C VAL A 201 -4.13 -17.23 7.44
N GLY A 202 -3.96 -16.61 6.28
CA GLY A 202 -3.79 -15.18 6.13
C GLY A 202 -5.16 -14.51 6.11
N ILE A 203 -5.34 -13.47 6.90
CA ILE A 203 -6.52 -12.63 6.90
C ILE A 203 -6.04 -11.21 6.67
N ALA A 204 -6.57 -10.52 5.67
CA ALA A 204 -6.30 -9.10 5.46
C ALA A 204 -7.61 -8.35 5.31
N VAL A 205 -7.71 -7.22 6.00
CA VAL A 205 -8.84 -6.30 5.98
C VAL A 205 -8.28 -4.92 5.66
N SER A 206 -8.80 -4.30 4.61
CA SER A 206 -8.47 -2.93 4.25
C SER A 206 -9.77 -2.15 4.08
N ALA A 207 -9.89 -0.99 4.71
CA ALA A 207 -11.12 -0.20 4.65
C ALA A 207 -10.80 1.29 4.74
N GLY A 208 -11.70 2.12 4.24
CA GLY A 208 -11.58 3.56 4.33
C GLY A 208 -12.88 4.28 4.03
N ALA A 209 -12.97 5.49 4.55
CA ALA A 209 -14.12 6.37 4.41
C ALA A 209 -13.62 7.82 4.32
N SER A 210 -14.26 8.60 3.47
CA SER A 210 -13.96 10.02 3.29
C SER A 210 -15.24 10.83 3.16
N GLY A 211 -15.20 12.08 3.62
CA GLY A 211 -16.35 12.98 3.62
C GLY A 211 -15.96 14.45 3.55
N GLY A 212 -16.90 15.28 3.11
CA GLY A 212 -16.70 16.70 2.84
C GLY A 212 -16.27 16.96 1.39
N HIS A 213 -15.51 18.03 1.18
CA HIS A 213 -14.94 18.39 -0.13
C HIS A 213 -13.63 17.65 -0.32
N VAL A 214 -13.74 16.33 -0.50
CA VAL A 214 -12.59 15.43 -0.61
C VAL A 214 -11.91 15.66 -1.97
N PRO A 215 -10.58 15.84 -2.00
CA PRO A 215 -9.87 15.94 -3.25
C PRO A 215 -9.65 14.57 -3.89
N ILE A 216 -9.49 14.53 -5.21
CA ILE A 216 -9.38 13.27 -5.96
C ILE A 216 -8.17 12.42 -5.55
N GLN A 217 -7.13 13.04 -4.99
CA GLN A 217 -5.94 12.40 -4.44
C GLN A 217 -6.23 11.53 -3.21
N LYS A 218 -7.40 11.72 -2.59
CA LYS A 218 -7.81 11.09 -1.34
C LYS A 218 -8.98 10.13 -1.54
N THR A 219 -9.26 9.75 -2.79
CA THR A 219 -10.17 8.63 -3.10
C THR A 219 -9.49 7.30 -2.82
N PHE A 220 -10.32 6.26 -2.82
CA PHE A 220 -9.91 4.87 -2.65
C PHE A 220 -10.12 4.08 -3.94
N SER A 221 -9.33 3.03 -4.16
CA SER A 221 -9.63 1.98 -5.14
C SER A 221 -9.30 0.61 -4.55
N PHE A 222 -9.71 -0.47 -5.21
CA PHE A 222 -9.06 -1.74 -4.91
C PHE A 222 -7.60 -1.72 -5.36
N GLU A 223 -6.75 -2.35 -4.56
CA GLU A 223 -5.35 -2.52 -4.89
C GLU A 223 -5.21 -3.61 -5.96
N THR A 224 -4.37 -3.36 -6.97
CA THR A 224 -4.13 -4.30 -8.08
C THR A 224 -2.69 -4.79 -8.05
N PRO A 225 -2.40 -6.02 -8.50
CA PRO A 225 -1.03 -6.52 -8.55
C PRO A 225 -0.06 -5.60 -9.26
N LEU A 226 1.10 -5.38 -8.64
CA LEU A 226 2.24 -4.75 -9.29
C LEU A 226 2.92 -5.80 -10.18
N SER A 227 2.54 -5.83 -11.46
CA SER A 227 3.04 -6.82 -12.43
C SER A 227 2.77 -8.25 -11.95
N LYS A 228 3.82 -9.03 -11.65
CA LYS A 228 3.76 -10.40 -11.14
C LYS A 228 3.91 -10.50 -9.62
N ILE A 229 3.88 -9.39 -8.90
CA ILE A 229 3.99 -9.39 -7.43
C ILE A 229 2.60 -9.19 -6.84
N VAL A 230 2.12 -10.19 -6.10
CA VAL A 230 0.81 -10.15 -5.44
C VAL A 230 0.98 -10.06 -3.94
N THR A 231 0.37 -9.06 -3.31
CA THR A 231 0.18 -9.02 -1.85
C THR A 231 -1.19 -9.60 -1.47
N PRO A 232 -1.39 -10.08 -0.22
CA PRO A 232 -2.68 -10.59 0.24
C PRO A 232 -3.86 -9.61 0.11
N SER A 233 -3.59 -8.31 0.01
CA SER A 233 -4.51 -7.18 -0.13
C SER A 233 -4.84 -6.79 -1.58
N THR A 234 -4.27 -7.45 -2.60
CA THR A 234 -4.47 -7.07 -4.02
C THR A 234 -5.46 -7.95 -4.77
N LEU A 235 -6.36 -7.39 -5.57
CA LEU A 235 -7.28 -8.15 -6.42
C LEU A 235 -6.66 -8.37 -7.81
N ARG A 236 -6.50 -9.62 -8.22
CA ARG A 236 -5.74 -9.99 -9.43
C ARG A 236 -6.51 -9.82 -10.73
N THR A 237 -7.84 -9.77 -10.66
CA THR A 237 -8.72 -9.65 -11.82
C THR A 237 -9.29 -8.24 -12.02
N VAL A 238 -9.03 -7.35 -11.07
CA VAL A 238 -9.37 -5.91 -11.14
C VAL A 238 -8.28 -5.17 -11.90
N ARG A 239 -8.68 -4.23 -12.77
CA ARG A 239 -7.74 -3.33 -13.45
C ARG A 239 -7.46 -2.11 -12.57
N ARG A 240 -6.27 -1.51 -12.74
CA ARG A 240 -5.84 -0.32 -11.99
C ARG A 240 -6.91 0.78 -12.07
N ASN A 241 -7.31 1.31 -10.91
CA ASN A 241 -8.30 2.38 -10.75
C ASN A 241 -9.64 2.10 -11.46
N GLU A 242 -9.96 0.83 -11.74
CA GLU A 242 -11.22 0.44 -12.37
C GLU A 242 -12.42 0.77 -11.49
N PHE A 243 -12.26 0.58 -10.19
CA PHE A 243 -13.26 0.99 -9.21
C PHE A 243 -12.65 2.02 -8.27
N THR A 244 -13.30 3.17 -8.16
CA THR A 244 -12.85 4.28 -7.32
C THR A 244 -14.03 4.88 -6.59
N GLY A 245 -13.83 5.24 -5.33
CA GLY A 245 -14.89 5.71 -4.45
C GLY A 245 -14.38 6.48 -3.23
N ASP A 246 -15.34 6.94 -2.41
CA ASP A 246 -15.10 7.64 -1.15
C ASP A 246 -15.18 6.72 0.07
N HIS A 247 -15.77 5.54 -0.10
CA HIS A 247 -15.83 4.46 0.89
C HIS A 247 -15.44 3.16 0.23
N TYR A 248 -14.60 2.36 0.89
CA TYR A 248 -14.32 1.01 0.44
C TYR A 248 -14.07 0.07 1.63
N ILE A 249 -14.30 -1.21 1.37
CA ILE A 249 -13.88 -2.31 2.22
C ILE A 249 -13.37 -3.44 1.33
N LEU A 250 -12.28 -4.06 1.74
CA LEU A 250 -11.68 -5.22 1.10
C LEU A 250 -11.30 -6.22 2.18
N LEU A 251 -11.85 -7.42 2.05
CA LEU A 251 -11.59 -8.56 2.91
C LEU A 251 -10.90 -9.63 2.07
N SER A 252 -9.85 -10.24 2.61
CA SER A 252 -9.10 -11.28 1.94
C SER A 252 -8.74 -12.38 2.93
N LEU A 253 -9.02 -13.61 2.55
CA LEU A 253 -8.73 -14.82 3.31
C LEU A 253 -7.88 -15.74 2.44
N GLU A 254 -6.67 -16.07 2.89
CA GLU A 254 -5.74 -16.96 2.20
C GLU A 254 -5.31 -18.12 3.11
N PRO A 255 -6.00 -19.27 3.10
CA PRO A 255 -5.45 -20.51 3.63
C PRO A 255 -4.33 -21.06 2.73
N ASN A 256 -3.13 -21.18 3.30
CA ASN A 256 -2.00 -21.88 2.73
C ASN A 256 -1.83 -23.22 3.45
N PHE A 257 -2.18 -24.31 2.76
CA PHE A 257 -2.12 -25.66 3.30
C PHE A 257 -0.73 -26.32 3.16
N ARG A 258 0.21 -25.67 2.46
CA ARG A 258 1.49 -26.28 2.09
C ARG A 258 1.27 -27.66 1.45
N ASN A 259 2.14 -28.62 1.74
CA ASN A 259 2.03 -30.00 1.28
C ASN A 259 1.10 -30.89 2.14
N ILE A 260 0.37 -30.35 3.12
CA ILE A 260 -0.46 -31.16 4.04
C ILE A 260 -1.50 -32.01 3.32
N PRO A 261 -2.23 -31.51 2.31
CA PRO A 261 -3.22 -32.32 1.61
C PRO A 261 -2.59 -33.56 0.97
N PHE A 262 -1.40 -33.42 0.38
CA PHE A 262 -0.66 -34.54 -0.21
C PHE A 262 -0.16 -35.52 0.86
N LEU A 263 0.33 -35.03 2.00
CA LEU A 263 0.72 -35.89 3.13
C LEU A 263 -0.46 -36.73 3.63
N LYS A 264 -1.65 -36.14 3.76
CA LYS A 264 -2.86 -36.87 4.20
C LYS A 264 -3.36 -37.90 3.19
N LEU A 265 -3.12 -37.68 1.90
CA LEU A 265 -3.48 -38.60 0.82
C LEU A 265 -2.42 -39.70 0.59
N GLY A 266 -1.35 -39.76 1.39
CA GLY A 266 -0.25 -40.71 1.20
C GLY A 266 0.69 -40.35 0.05
N LEU A 267 0.56 -39.16 -0.53
CA LEU A 267 1.37 -38.65 -1.64
C LEU A 267 2.52 -37.77 -1.16
N ALA A 268 3.22 -38.20 -0.12
CA ALA A 268 4.28 -37.41 0.54
C ALA A 268 5.46 -37.03 -0.37
N HIS A 269 5.62 -37.72 -1.50
CA HIS A 269 6.65 -37.44 -2.51
C HIS A 269 6.33 -36.21 -3.38
N LEU A 270 5.10 -35.69 -3.35
CA LEU A 270 4.73 -34.48 -4.08
C LEU A 270 5.18 -33.24 -3.30
N PRO A 271 6.11 -32.43 -3.83
CA PRO A 271 6.68 -31.29 -3.10
C PRO A 271 5.83 -30.02 -3.19
N TYR A 272 4.61 -30.11 -3.73
CA TYR A 272 3.79 -28.94 -4.06
C TYR A 272 3.07 -28.36 -2.83
N ASP A 273 2.91 -27.04 -2.84
CA ASP A 273 2.12 -26.33 -1.86
C ASP A 273 0.76 -25.98 -2.45
N LEU A 274 -0.33 -26.17 -1.69
CA LEU A 274 -1.66 -25.75 -2.10
C LEU A 274 -2.12 -24.50 -1.33
N LEU A 275 -2.59 -23.51 -2.08
CA LEU A 275 -3.10 -22.25 -1.54
C LEU A 275 -4.46 -21.97 -2.16
N PHE A 276 -5.35 -21.44 -1.33
CA PHE A 276 -6.63 -20.92 -1.79
C PHE A 276 -6.75 -19.50 -1.29
N ARG A 277 -7.43 -18.65 -2.05
CA ARG A 277 -7.74 -17.30 -1.62
C ARG A 277 -9.16 -16.95 -1.99
N VAL A 278 -9.84 -16.28 -1.08
CA VAL A 278 -11.13 -15.65 -1.32
C VAL A 278 -11.03 -14.19 -0.92
N SER A 279 -11.48 -13.31 -1.79
CA SER A 279 -11.53 -11.88 -1.53
C SER A 279 -12.92 -11.32 -1.81
N TYR A 280 -13.34 -10.39 -0.97
CA TYR A 280 -14.61 -9.70 -1.04
C TYR A 280 -14.34 -8.20 -0.95
N GLY A 281 -14.83 -7.43 -1.91
CA GLY A 281 -14.65 -5.99 -1.95
C GLY A 281 -15.95 -5.25 -2.21
N GLU A 282 -16.13 -4.12 -1.57
CA GLU A 282 -17.15 -3.14 -1.93
C GLU A 282 -16.52 -1.76 -2.02
N ILE A 283 -17.02 -0.95 -2.95
CA ILE A 283 -16.58 0.43 -3.09
C ILE A 283 -17.72 1.30 -3.61
N HIS A 284 -18.00 2.36 -2.87
CA HIS A 284 -19.15 3.23 -3.08
C HIS A 284 -18.70 4.67 -3.24
N ASN A 285 -19.60 5.49 -3.77
CA ASN A 285 -19.42 6.93 -3.82
C ASN A 285 -20.65 7.65 -3.29
N ASN A 286 -20.54 8.25 -2.12
CA ASN A 286 -21.58 9.05 -1.49
C ASN A 286 -21.29 10.56 -1.56
N VAL A 287 -20.05 10.95 -1.80
CA VAL A 287 -19.60 12.34 -1.91
C VAL A 287 -19.77 12.85 -3.35
N SER A 288 -20.63 13.85 -3.50
CA SER A 288 -20.92 14.48 -4.80
C SER A 288 -19.78 15.35 -5.34
N SER A 289 -18.82 15.77 -4.50
CA SER A 289 -17.70 16.63 -4.92
C SER A 289 -16.62 15.90 -5.75
N LEU A 290 -16.69 14.57 -5.86
CA LEU A 290 -15.70 13.74 -6.55
C LEU A 290 -16.02 13.52 -8.05
N THR A 291 -16.75 14.44 -8.69
CA THR A 291 -17.15 14.29 -10.10
C THR A 291 -15.95 14.21 -11.04
N GLY A 292 -15.91 13.19 -11.92
CA GLY A 292 -15.01 13.14 -13.08
C GLY A 292 -14.01 11.98 -13.14
N ARG A 293 -13.68 11.31 -12.02
CA ARG A 293 -12.89 10.03 -12.01
C ARG A 293 -13.27 9.06 -10.90
N VAL A 294 -14.54 9.05 -10.50
CA VAL A 294 -15.08 8.03 -9.63
C VAL A 294 -15.79 7.00 -10.49
N PHE A 295 -15.41 5.74 -10.30
CA PHE A 295 -15.99 4.60 -10.97
C PHE A 295 -16.56 3.68 -9.89
N PRO A 296 -17.78 3.94 -9.38
CA PRO A 296 -18.32 3.15 -8.29
C PRO A 296 -18.57 1.71 -8.75
N LEU A 297 -18.42 0.75 -7.85
CA LEU A 297 -18.79 -0.63 -8.11
C LEU A 297 -20.30 -0.78 -7.90
N ASN A 298 -20.96 -1.45 -8.82
CA ASN A 298 -22.36 -1.83 -8.63
C ASN A 298 -22.45 -3.18 -7.90
N GLY A 299 -22.71 -3.14 -6.60
CA GLY A 299 -22.76 -4.32 -5.73
C GLY A 299 -21.39 -4.68 -5.14
N ALA A 300 -21.18 -5.97 -4.89
CA ALA A 300 -19.95 -6.49 -4.31
C ALA A 300 -19.09 -7.19 -5.36
N TYR A 301 -17.77 -7.12 -5.18
CA TYR A 301 -16.76 -7.78 -5.99
C TYR A 301 -16.26 -9.01 -5.26
N ARG A 302 -16.21 -10.16 -5.92
CA ARG A 302 -15.69 -11.39 -5.33
C ARG A 302 -14.63 -11.99 -6.23
N GLU A 303 -13.53 -12.41 -5.62
CA GLU A 303 -12.43 -13.06 -6.31
C GLU A 303 -12.06 -14.36 -5.58
N TYR A 304 -11.91 -15.43 -6.35
CA TYR A 304 -11.52 -16.75 -5.89
C TYR A 304 -10.24 -17.14 -6.58
N SER A 305 -9.22 -17.56 -5.83
CA SER A 305 -7.96 -18.02 -6.40
C SER A 305 -7.59 -19.40 -5.89
N PHE A 306 -7.02 -20.20 -6.79
CA PHE A 306 -6.37 -21.45 -6.48
C PHE A 306 -4.92 -21.39 -6.93
N GLY A 307 -4.01 -21.71 -6.03
CA GLY A 307 -2.57 -21.62 -6.25
C GLY A 307 -1.86 -22.94 -5.98
N VAL A 308 -0.93 -23.29 -6.87
CA VAL A 308 0.03 -24.39 -6.70
C VAL A 308 1.43 -23.80 -6.60
N GLY A 309 2.06 -23.95 -5.44
CA GLY A 309 3.40 -23.49 -5.13
C GLY A 309 4.45 -24.59 -5.21
N ARG A 310 5.72 -24.19 -5.07
CA ARG A 310 6.93 -25.03 -5.14
C ARG A 310 7.10 -25.76 -6.47
N ILE A 311 6.60 -25.16 -7.55
CA ILE A 311 6.90 -25.61 -8.91
C ILE A 311 8.35 -25.24 -9.20
N LEU A 312 9.19 -26.25 -9.47
CA LEU A 312 10.64 -26.11 -9.54
C LEU A 312 11.24 -25.44 -8.28
N GLU A 313 10.61 -25.63 -7.11
CA GLU A 313 10.93 -25.00 -5.82
C GLU A 313 10.73 -23.48 -5.72
N PHE A 314 10.81 -22.74 -6.83
CA PHE A 314 10.81 -21.27 -6.82
C PHE A 314 9.50 -20.62 -7.28
N PHE A 315 8.64 -21.35 -7.98
CA PHE A 315 7.45 -20.76 -8.61
C PHE A 315 6.14 -21.18 -7.95
N ARG A 316 5.22 -20.23 -7.94
CA ARG A 316 3.80 -20.41 -7.64
C ARG A 316 2.99 -20.00 -8.86
N PHE A 317 2.10 -20.88 -9.28
CA PHE A 317 1.11 -20.59 -10.30
C PHE A 317 -0.25 -20.42 -9.63
N ASP A 318 -0.95 -19.35 -9.98
CA ASP A 318 -2.28 -19.06 -9.48
C ASP A 318 -3.26 -18.89 -10.64
N VAL A 319 -4.42 -19.55 -10.51
CA VAL A 319 -5.60 -19.30 -11.33
C VAL A 319 -6.60 -18.54 -10.48
N THR A 320 -7.04 -17.39 -10.98
CA THR A 320 -7.95 -16.51 -10.27
C THR A 320 -9.18 -16.22 -11.11
N TYR A 321 -10.35 -16.29 -10.51
CA TYR A 321 -11.64 -16.02 -11.12
C TYR A 321 -12.42 -14.99 -10.30
N SER A 322 -13.00 -14.00 -10.97
CA SER A 322 -14.01 -13.11 -10.38
C SER A 322 -15.35 -13.30 -11.04
N ASP A 323 -16.44 -13.19 -10.28
CA ASP A 323 -17.82 -13.27 -10.77
C ASP A 323 -18.35 -11.96 -11.40
N TYR A 324 -17.51 -10.92 -11.48
CA TYR A 324 -17.88 -9.62 -12.03
C TYR A 324 -18.12 -9.64 -13.56
N GLN A 325 -19.23 -9.05 -14.01
CA GLN A 325 -19.60 -8.82 -15.42
C GLN A 325 -19.39 -10.02 -16.37
N GLY A 326 -19.95 -11.18 -15.99
CA GLY A 326 -19.89 -12.38 -16.85
C GLY A 326 -18.62 -13.22 -16.66
N GLY A 327 -17.81 -12.90 -15.65
CA GLY A 327 -16.66 -13.69 -15.27
C GLY A 327 -15.36 -13.13 -15.85
N ARG A 328 -14.33 -12.99 -15.00
CA ARG A 328 -12.97 -12.68 -15.45
C ARG A 328 -12.00 -13.69 -14.88
N LEU A 329 -11.00 -14.03 -15.68
CA LEU A 329 -9.96 -14.99 -15.30
C LEU A 329 -8.59 -14.32 -15.42
N ALA A 330 -7.76 -14.51 -14.39
CA ALA A 330 -6.37 -14.10 -14.39
C ALA A 330 -5.48 -15.29 -14.06
N LEU A 331 -4.33 -15.35 -14.72
CA LEU A 331 -3.27 -16.32 -14.45
C LEU A 331 -2.07 -15.55 -13.94
N THR A 332 -1.58 -15.90 -12.76
CA THR A 332 -0.40 -15.25 -12.17
C THR A 332 0.70 -16.26 -11.92
N VAL A 333 1.94 -15.85 -12.17
CA VAL A 333 3.14 -16.62 -11.81
C VAL A 333 3.96 -15.79 -10.86
N ASN A 334 4.01 -16.22 -9.60
CA ASN A 334 4.73 -15.56 -8.52
C ASN A 334 6.03 -16.31 -8.23
N SER A 335 7.12 -15.59 -7.91
CA SER A 335 8.27 -16.18 -7.25
C SER A 335 7.97 -16.37 -5.75
N ILE A 336 8.46 -17.47 -5.17
CA ILE A 336 8.27 -17.80 -3.74
C ILE A 336 9.37 -17.15 -2.86
N LEU A 337 10.38 -16.54 -3.47
CA LEU A 337 11.46 -15.81 -2.80
C LEU A 337 11.02 -14.46 -2.26
#